data_AF-G9K6S9-F1
#
_entry.id   AF-G9K6S9-F1
#
_cell.length_a   1.000
_cell.length_b   1.000
_cell.length_c   1.000
_cell.angle_alpha   90.00
_cell.angle_beta   90.00
_cell.angle_gamma   90.00
#
_symmetry.space_group_name_H-M   'P 1'
#
loop_
_entity.id
_entity.type
_entity.pdbx_description
1 polymer ?
#
loop_
_entity_poly.entity_id
_entity_poly.type
_entity_poly.pdbx_seq_one_letter_code
_entity_poly.pdbx_strand_id
1 'polypeptide(L)'
;GSNCKVIAPLLTQSYRRMVTKDGHSTLQMDGAQRGLAYLRDAWGILMDMRWRWMMLVFSASFVVHWLVFAVLWYVLAEMNGDLELDHDAPPENHTICVKYITSFTAAFSFSLETQLTIGYGTMFPSGDCPSAIALLAIQMLLGLMLEAFITGAFVAKIA
;
A
#
# COMPACT_ATOMS: atom_id res chain seq x y z
N GLY A 1 59.38 55.72 3.59
CA GLY A 1 58.47 55.39 2.47
C GLY A 1 59.21 54.47 1.53
N SER A 2 58.65 53.50 0.84
CA SER A 2 57.24 53.24 0.49
C SER A 2 57.18 51.88 -0.21
N ASN A 3 56.10 51.14 0.07
CA ASN A 3 55.65 49.92 -0.60
C ASN A 3 55.43 50.11 -2.12
N CYS A 4 55.63 49.05 -2.92
CA CYS A 4 54.64 48.50 -3.88
C CYS A 4 55.28 47.35 -4.69
N LYS A 5 54.94 46.10 -4.42
CA LYS A 5 53.79 45.31 -4.93
C LYS A 5 54.13 44.54 -6.21
N VAL A 6 54.24 43.24 -6.00
CA VAL A 6 54.43 42.15 -6.95
C VAL A 6 53.26 42.07 -7.94
N ILE A 7 53.62 41.63 -9.14
CA ILE A 7 52.85 41.46 -10.37
C ILE A 7 51.83 40.30 -10.29
N ALA A 8 50.71 40.52 -10.98
CA ALA A 8 49.71 39.59 -11.54
C ALA A 8 48.56 39.06 -10.65
N PRO A 9 47.28 39.21 -11.09
CA PRO A 9 46.17 38.40 -10.63
C PRO A 9 46.13 37.10 -11.45
N LEU A 10 46.44 35.96 -10.84
CA LEU A 10 46.07 34.66 -11.39
C LEU A 10 44.68 34.32 -10.85
N LEU A 11 43.72 34.27 -11.77
CA LEU A 11 42.34 33.84 -11.57
C LEU A 11 42.31 32.49 -10.83
N THR A 12 42.11 32.50 -9.52
CA THR A 12 41.70 31.32 -8.77
C THR A 12 40.23 31.08 -9.06
N GLN A 13 39.96 30.46 -10.21
CA GLN A 13 38.69 29.83 -10.50
C GLN A 13 38.48 28.70 -9.48
N SER A 14 37.79 29.02 -8.39
CA SER A 14 37.38 28.03 -7.39
C SER A 14 36.39 27.07 -8.04
N TYR A 15 36.90 25.95 -8.56
CA TYR A 15 36.06 24.83 -8.97
C TYR A 15 35.25 24.39 -7.74
N ARG A 16 33.95 24.68 -7.77
CA ARG A 16 33.00 24.23 -6.75
C ARG A 16 32.99 22.72 -6.77
N ARG A 17 33.58 22.11 -5.74
CA ARG A 17 33.75 20.66 -5.62
C ARG A 17 32.35 20.03 -5.46
N MET A 18 31.96 19.15 -6.37
CA MET A 18 30.62 18.53 -6.34
C MET A 18 30.45 17.49 -5.24
N VAL A 19 31.53 17.05 -4.58
CA VAL A 19 31.51 16.02 -3.53
C VAL A 19 32.43 16.46 -2.37
N THR A 20 31.91 16.45 -1.15
CA THR A 20 32.69 16.71 0.07
C THR A 20 33.55 15.50 0.44
N LYS A 21 34.63 15.72 1.20
CA LYS A 21 35.56 14.65 1.62
C LYS A 21 34.91 13.55 2.48
N ASP A 22 33.71 13.83 3.01
CA ASP A 22 32.87 12.89 3.75
C ASP A 22 31.92 12.07 2.86
N GLY A 23 32.08 12.15 1.53
CA GLY A 23 31.33 11.33 0.56
C GLY A 23 29.97 11.88 0.15
N HIS A 24 29.57 13.05 0.61
CA HIS A 24 28.27 13.64 0.25
C HIS A 24 28.36 14.51 -1.02
N SER A 25 27.56 14.17 -2.03
CA SER A 25 27.39 14.96 -3.26
C SER A 25 26.52 16.19 -3.01
N THR A 26 26.98 17.37 -3.44
CA THR A 26 26.23 18.65 -3.40
C THR A 26 25.40 18.84 -4.67
N LEU A 27 24.77 17.76 -5.15
CA LEU A 27 23.88 17.79 -6.32
C LEU A 27 22.45 17.69 -5.83
N GLN A 28 21.83 18.84 -5.60
CA GLN A 28 20.38 18.97 -5.51
C GLN A 28 19.84 18.77 -6.92
N MET A 29 19.34 17.58 -7.23
CA MET A 29 18.57 17.35 -8.45
C MET A 29 17.20 18.00 -8.27
N ASP A 30 17.07 19.17 -8.88
CA ASP A 30 15.82 19.90 -9.00
C ASP A 30 14.87 19.19 -9.98
N GLY A 31 13.57 19.28 -9.67
CA GLY A 31 12.38 18.71 -10.31
C GLY A 31 12.49 17.77 -11.52
N ALA A 32 12.14 16.48 -11.34
CA ALA A 32 11.51 15.67 -12.41
C ALA A 32 10.84 14.35 -11.97
N GLN A 33 10.93 13.90 -10.71
CA GLN A 33 10.40 12.58 -10.33
C GLN A 33 9.76 12.56 -8.94
N ARG A 34 8.74 13.38 -8.69
CA ARG A 34 8.08 13.45 -7.37
C ARG A 34 7.51 12.10 -6.90
N GLY A 35 6.93 11.28 -7.78
CA GLY A 35 6.35 9.98 -7.41
C GLY A 35 7.39 8.91 -7.10
N LEU A 36 8.38 8.75 -7.98
CA LEU A 36 9.51 7.83 -7.77
C LEU A 36 10.39 8.27 -6.60
N ALA A 37 10.56 9.59 -6.38
CA ALA A 37 11.25 10.11 -5.21
C ALA A 37 10.49 9.82 -3.93
N TYR A 38 9.16 9.96 -3.90
CA TYR A 38 8.33 9.60 -2.74
C TYR A 38 8.37 8.10 -2.44
N LEU A 39 8.27 7.25 -3.46
CA LEU A 39 8.41 5.80 -3.30
C LEU A 39 9.82 5.40 -2.86
N ARG A 40 10.86 6.05 -3.39
CA ARG A 40 12.25 5.84 -2.99
C ARG A 40 12.49 6.25 -1.54
N ASP A 41 11.89 7.34 -1.10
CA ASP A 41 12.00 7.83 0.27
C ASP A 41 11.29 6.88 1.25
N ALA A 42 10.06 6.48 0.93
CA ALA A 42 9.32 5.48 1.71
C ALA A 42 10.02 4.11 1.73
N TRP A 43 10.56 3.66 0.60
CA TRP A 43 11.31 2.40 0.49
C TRP A 43 12.61 2.43 1.29
N GLY A 44 13.36 3.53 1.22
CA GLY A 44 14.56 3.73 2.03
C GLY A 44 14.25 3.69 3.53
N ILE A 45 13.22 4.43 3.97
CA ILE A 45 12.76 4.42 5.36
C ILE A 45 12.34 3.01 5.80
N LEU A 46 11.63 2.28 4.94
CA LEU A 46 11.19 0.91 5.22
C LEU A 46 12.38 -0.04 5.39
N MET A 47 13.39 0.09 4.53
CA MET A 47 14.62 -0.70 4.59
C MET A 47 15.52 -0.31 5.75
N ASP A 48 15.55 0.95 6.17
CA ASP A 48 16.35 1.44 7.30
C ASP A 48 15.71 1.18 8.67
N MET A 49 14.41 0.86 8.72
CA MET A 49 13.70 0.55 9.97
C MET A 49 14.24 -0.71 10.66
N ARG A 50 14.13 -0.74 12.00
CA ARG A 50 14.42 -1.95 12.79
C ARG A 50 13.40 -3.04 12.45
N TRP A 51 13.82 -4.31 12.46
CA TRP A 51 12.99 -5.49 12.19
C TRP A 51 11.64 -5.49 12.92
N ARG A 52 11.62 -5.14 14.21
CA ARG A 52 10.39 -5.09 15.00
C ARG A 52 9.35 -4.12 14.42
N TRP A 53 9.79 -2.94 13.96
CA TRP A 53 8.90 -1.94 13.38
C TRP A 53 8.46 -2.31 11.97
N MET A 54 9.33 -2.92 11.18
CA MET A 54 8.97 -3.42 9.86
C MET A 54 7.88 -4.50 9.93
N MET A 55 8.01 -5.47 10.84
CA MET A 55 6.99 -6.50 11.04
C MET A 55 5.65 -5.88 11.47
N LEU A 56 5.68 -4.89 12.37
CA LEU A 56 4.46 -4.16 12.77
C LEU A 56 3.81 -3.43 11.60
N VAL A 57 4.59 -2.76 10.76
CA VAL A 57 4.09 -2.05 9.58
C VAL A 57 3.45 -3.03 8.58
N PHE A 58 4.05 -4.20 8.36
CA PHE A 58 3.47 -5.23 7.48
C PHE A 58 2.19 -5.82 8.05
N SER A 59 2.17 -6.17 9.34
CA SER A 59 0.94 -6.64 9.99
C SER A 59 -0.16 -5.58 9.92
N ALA A 60 0.17 -4.32 10.19
CA ALA A 60 -0.77 -3.22 10.09
C ALA A 60 -1.29 -3.03 8.65
N SER A 61 -0.45 -3.18 7.62
CA SER A 61 -0.91 -3.04 6.23
C SER A 61 -1.91 -4.13 5.83
N PHE A 62 -1.74 -5.37 6.28
CA PHE A 62 -2.73 -6.42 6.08
C PHE A 62 -4.05 -6.10 6.78
N VAL A 63 -4.00 -5.70 8.05
CA VAL A 63 -5.21 -5.32 8.81
C VAL A 63 -5.95 -4.15 8.16
N VAL A 64 -5.21 -3.11 7.74
CA VAL A 64 -5.80 -1.97 7.02
C VAL A 64 -6.42 -2.42 5.71
N HIS A 65 -5.77 -3.29 4.94
CA HIS A 65 -6.36 -3.83 3.71
C HIS A 65 -7.67 -4.57 4.00
N TRP A 66 -7.68 -5.49 4.98
CA TRP A 66 -8.90 -6.21 5.37
C TRP A 66 -10.02 -5.26 5.77
N LEU A 67 -9.72 -4.24 6.57
CA LEU A 67 -10.70 -3.24 7.01
C LEU A 67 -11.26 -2.40 5.87
N VAL A 68 -10.41 -1.93 4.95
CA VAL A 68 -10.86 -1.16 3.78
C VAL A 68 -11.82 -2.00 2.94
N PHE A 69 -11.47 -3.25 2.66
CA PHE A 69 -12.35 -4.13 1.90
C PHE A 69 -13.58 -4.57 2.70
N ALA A 70 -13.50 -4.70 4.02
CA ALA A 70 -14.66 -4.94 4.88
C ALA A 70 -15.69 -3.82 4.75
N VAL A 71 -15.24 -2.56 4.75
CA VAL A 71 -16.12 -1.40 4.51
C VAL A 71 -16.74 -1.49 3.12
N LEU A 72 -15.97 -1.81 2.09
CA LEU A 72 -16.50 -1.93 0.72
C LEU A 72 -17.54 -3.05 0.59
N TRP A 73 -17.29 -4.22 1.21
CA TRP A 73 -18.26 -5.33 1.24
C TRP A 73 -19.52 -4.98 2.03
N TYR A 74 -19.36 -4.30 3.16
CA TYR A 74 -20.49 -3.86 3.98
C TYR A 74 -21.35 -2.84 3.21
N VAL A 75 -20.73 -1.84 2.59
CA VAL A 75 -21.42 -0.85 1.75
C VAL A 75 -22.06 -1.51 0.54
N LEU A 76 -21.42 -2.51 -0.09
CA LEU A 76 -22.03 -3.26 -1.19
C LEU A 76 -23.31 -3.97 -0.73
N ALA A 77 -23.26 -4.65 0.42
CA ALA A 77 -24.43 -5.32 1.01
C ALA A 77 -25.53 -4.31 1.39
N GLU A 78 -25.16 -3.16 1.95
CA GLU A 78 -26.09 -2.08 2.30
C GLU A 78 -26.76 -1.47 1.06
N MET A 79 -25.99 -1.17 0.02
CA MET A 79 -26.49 -0.61 -1.24
C MET A 79 -27.36 -1.60 -2.01
N ASN A 80 -27.06 -2.90 -1.93
CA ASN A 80 -27.91 -3.93 -2.50
C ASN A 80 -29.18 -4.16 -1.66
N GLY A 81 -29.15 -3.84 -0.35
CA GLY A 81 -30.25 -4.09 0.57
C GLY A 81 -30.22 -5.49 1.21
N ASP A 82 -29.04 -6.11 1.29
CA ASP A 82 -28.87 -7.50 1.77
C ASP A 82 -28.88 -7.61 3.31
N LEU A 83 -28.51 -6.54 4.04
CA LEU A 83 -28.19 -6.58 5.47
C LEU A 83 -29.32 -7.13 6.38
N GLU A 84 -30.57 -6.83 6.05
CA GLU A 84 -31.74 -7.16 6.87
C GLU A 84 -32.60 -8.28 6.26
N LEU A 85 -32.19 -8.83 5.12
CA LEU A 85 -32.94 -9.89 4.45
C LEU A 85 -32.71 -11.25 5.10
N ASP A 86 -33.72 -12.11 5.01
CA ASP A 86 -33.53 -13.53 5.26
C ASP A 86 -32.69 -14.10 4.11
N HIS A 87 -31.42 -14.41 4.40
CA HIS A 87 -30.51 -14.92 3.40
C HIS A 87 -30.91 -16.32 2.92
N ASP A 88 -31.66 -17.11 3.70
CA ASP A 88 -32.10 -18.45 3.32
C ASP A 88 -33.37 -18.46 2.48
N ALA A 89 -34.21 -17.42 2.63
CA ALA A 89 -35.44 -17.24 1.86
C ALA A 89 -35.56 -15.80 1.31
N PRO A 90 -34.68 -15.38 0.38
CA PRO A 90 -34.78 -14.05 -0.22
C PRO A 90 -36.06 -13.90 -1.05
N PRO A 91 -36.59 -12.66 -1.18
CA PRO A 91 -37.69 -12.36 -2.10
C PRO A 91 -37.37 -12.80 -3.55
N GLU A 92 -38.36 -13.26 -4.31
CA GLU A 92 -38.14 -13.77 -5.68
C GLU A 92 -37.49 -12.76 -6.65
N ASN A 93 -37.64 -11.46 -6.38
CA ASN A 93 -37.08 -10.38 -7.20
C ASN A 93 -35.76 -9.81 -6.66
N HIS A 94 -35.13 -10.47 -5.68
CA HIS A 94 -33.92 -9.98 -5.03
C HIS A 94 -32.80 -11.00 -5.08
N THR A 95 -31.64 -10.59 -5.58
CA THR A 95 -30.43 -11.41 -5.60
C THR A 95 -29.46 -10.92 -4.53
N ILE A 96 -29.12 -11.82 -3.60
CA ILE A 96 -28.13 -11.55 -2.56
C ILE A 96 -26.74 -11.54 -3.21
N CYS A 97 -25.99 -10.45 -3.04
CA CYS A 97 -24.66 -10.33 -3.63
C CYS A 97 -23.63 -11.18 -2.89
N VAL A 98 -23.68 -11.24 -1.56
CA VAL A 98 -22.86 -12.14 -0.75
C VAL A 98 -23.69 -12.75 0.37
N LYS A 99 -23.71 -14.08 0.45
CA LYS A 99 -24.47 -14.81 1.47
C LYS A 99 -23.89 -14.53 2.88
N TYR A 100 -24.80 -14.27 3.82
CA TYR A 100 -24.54 -14.10 5.26
C TYR A 100 -23.66 -12.91 5.68
N ILE A 101 -23.57 -11.86 4.85
CA ILE A 101 -23.05 -10.56 5.30
C ILE A 101 -24.19 -9.73 5.91
N THR A 102 -24.46 -9.94 7.20
CA THR A 102 -25.51 -9.23 7.95
C THR A 102 -24.96 -8.15 8.90
N SER A 103 -23.64 -8.05 9.05
CA SER A 103 -22.99 -7.11 9.95
C SER A 103 -21.60 -6.71 9.44
N PHE A 104 -21.06 -5.60 9.97
CA PHE A 104 -19.69 -5.18 9.64
C PHE A 104 -18.66 -6.25 10.02
N THR A 105 -18.86 -6.94 11.15
CA THR A 105 -17.97 -8.03 11.57
C THR A 105 -18.02 -9.20 10.59
N ALA A 106 -19.20 -9.55 10.06
CA ALA A 106 -19.32 -10.57 9.01
C ALA A 106 -18.59 -10.13 7.72
N ALA A 107 -18.76 -8.87 7.31
CA ALA A 107 -18.03 -8.32 6.16
C ALA A 107 -16.50 -8.32 6.37
N PHE A 108 -16.03 -8.04 7.59
CA PHE A 108 -14.62 -8.12 7.94
C PHE A 108 -14.08 -9.55 7.88
N SER A 109 -14.81 -10.50 8.46
CA SER A 109 -14.45 -11.93 8.37
C SER A 109 -14.38 -12.38 6.92
N PHE A 110 -15.38 -12.04 6.10
CA PHE A 110 -15.37 -12.36 4.68
C PHE A 110 -14.17 -11.76 3.93
N SER A 111 -13.85 -10.48 4.20
CA SER A 111 -12.68 -9.81 3.63
C SER A 111 -11.36 -10.52 4.00
N LEU A 112 -11.20 -10.86 5.28
CA LEU A 112 -10.02 -11.59 5.77
C LEU A 112 -9.92 -12.99 5.16
N GLU A 113 -11.01 -13.76 5.18
CA GLU A 113 -11.08 -15.11 4.64
C GLU A 113 -10.78 -15.15 3.14
N THR A 114 -11.28 -14.15 2.41
CA THR A 114 -11.06 -14.00 0.97
C THR A 114 -9.59 -13.74 0.67
N GLN A 115 -8.96 -12.75 1.33
CA GLN A 115 -7.56 -12.44 1.05
C GLN A 115 -6.62 -13.57 1.46
N LEU A 116 -6.86 -14.19 2.62
CA LEU A 116 -6.04 -15.30 3.10
C LEU A 116 -6.38 -16.62 2.39
N THR A 117 -7.36 -16.63 1.49
CA THR A 117 -7.83 -17.82 0.77
C THR A 117 -8.26 -18.96 1.69
N ILE A 118 -8.73 -18.63 2.90
CA ILE A 118 -9.21 -19.62 3.88
C ILE A 118 -10.54 -20.18 3.42
N GLY A 119 -11.47 -19.27 3.09
CA GLY A 119 -12.80 -19.57 2.56
C GLY A 119 -13.52 -20.68 3.32
N TYR A 120 -13.98 -20.43 4.55
CA TYR A 120 -14.66 -21.47 5.34
C TYR A 120 -15.92 -22.04 4.67
N GLY A 121 -16.45 -21.33 3.66
CA GLY A 121 -17.55 -21.79 2.81
C GLY A 121 -18.94 -21.41 3.33
N THR A 122 -19.01 -20.73 4.47
CA THR A 122 -20.26 -20.19 5.01
C THR A 122 -20.70 -18.93 4.28
N MET A 123 -19.76 -18.04 3.96
CA MET A 123 -19.99 -16.80 3.21
C MET A 123 -19.41 -16.95 1.79
N PHE A 124 -20.22 -16.64 0.77
CA PHE A 124 -19.78 -16.72 -0.63
C PHE A 124 -20.51 -15.69 -1.51
N PRO A 125 -19.82 -15.10 -2.50
CA PRO A 125 -20.42 -14.16 -3.43
C PRO A 125 -21.27 -14.89 -4.48
N SER A 126 -22.37 -14.29 -4.88
CA SER A 126 -23.22 -14.79 -5.97
C SER A 126 -22.65 -14.41 -7.34
N GLY A 127 -22.72 -15.34 -8.29
CA GLY A 127 -22.34 -15.11 -9.69
C GLY A 127 -23.28 -14.16 -10.43
N ASP A 128 -24.50 -13.97 -9.93
CA ASP A 128 -25.51 -13.09 -10.53
C ASP A 128 -25.31 -11.61 -10.17
N CYS A 129 -24.38 -11.31 -9.23
CA CYS A 129 -24.06 -9.95 -8.81
C CYS A 129 -22.67 -9.53 -9.33
N PRO A 130 -22.56 -8.84 -10.48
CA PRO A 130 -21.28 -8.51 -11.11
C PRO A 130 -20.43 -7.55 -10.28
N SER A 131 -21.06 -6.70 -9.45
CA SER A 131 -20.36 -5.81 -8.52
C SER A 131 -19.61 -6.59 -7.44
N ALA A 132 -20.17 -7.69 -6.93
CA ALA A 132 -19.49 -8.58 -5.99
C ALA A 132 -18.27 -9.24 -6.65
N ILE A 133 -18.42 -9.76 -7.86
CA ILE A 133 -17.30 -10.39 -8.59
C ILE A 133 -16.19 -9.38 -8.90
N ALA A 134 -16.55 -8.17 -9.31
CA ALA A 134 -15.57 -7.10 -9.56
C ALA A 134 -14.82 -6.71 -8.29
N LEU A 135 -15.53 -6.52 -7.17
CA LEU A 135 -14.92 -6.18 -5.87
C LEU A 135 -13.97 -7.29 -5.40
N LEU A 136 -14.38 -8.55 -5.53
CA LEU A 136 -13.56 -9.73 -5.24
C LEU A 136 -12.28 -9.73 -6.08
N ALA A 137 -12.39 -9.53 -7.39
CA ALA A 137 -11.23 -9.52 -8.28
C ALA A 137 -10.24 -8.40 -7.92
N ILE A 138 -10.75 -7.20 -7.63
CA ILE A 138 -9.92 -6.06 -7.20
C ILE A 138 -9.22 -6.36 -5.87
N GLN A 139 -9.95 -6.94 -4.91
CA GLN A 139 -9.39 -7.34 -3.62
C GLN A 139 -8.22 -8.31 -3.79
N MET A 140 -8.40 -9.35 -4.60
CA MET A 140 -7.37 -10.36 -4.84
C MET A 140 -6.15 -9.76 -5.54
N LEU A 141 -6.34 -8.94 -6.58
CA LEU A 141 -5.23 -8.30 -7.29
C LEU A 141 -4.41 -7.40 -6.35
N LEU A 142 -5.07 -6.53 -5.59
CA LEU A 142 -4.38 -5.63 -4.66
C LEU A 142 -3.75 -6.39 -3.48
N GLY A 143 -4.38 -7.46 -3.01
CA GLY A 143 -3.84 -8.33 -1.96
C GLY A 143 -2.55 -9.02 -2.41
N LEU A 144 -2.55 -9.61 -3.61
CA LEU A 144 -1.37 -10.26 -4.19
C LEU A 144 -0.22 -9.27 -4.42
N MET A 145 -0.53 -8.04 -4.85
CA MET A 145 0.48 -6.98 -4.98
C MET A 145 1.11 -6.61 -3.63
N LEU A 146 0.30 -6.50 -2.58
CA LEU A 146 0.77 -6.22 -1.21
C LEU A 146 1.66 -7.36 -0.70
N GLU A 147 1.24 -8.61 -0.88
CA GLU A 147 2.00 -9.80 -0.47
C GLU A 147 3.36 -9.89 -1.19
N ALA A 148 3.37 -9.67 -2.50
CA ALA A 148 4.60 -9.67 -3.29
C ALA A 148 5.56 -8.56 -2.84
N PHE A 149 5.05 -7.36 -2.55
CA PHE A 149 5.86 -6.25 -2.06
C PHE A 149 6.47 -6.55 -0.68
N ILE A 150 5.66 -7.04 0.26
CA ILE A 150 6.10 -7.39 1.62
C ILE A 150 7.16 -8.49 1.58
N THR A 151 6.92 -9.54 0.80
CA THR A 151 7.86 -10.65 0.63
C THR A 151 9.16 -10.17 0.00
N GLY A 152 9.08 -9.33 -1.04
CA GLY A 152 10.24 -8.72 -1.70
C GLY A 152 11.07 -7.85 -0.75
N ALA A 153 10.41 -6.99 0.05
CA ALA A 153 11.06 -6.17 1.06
C ALA A 153 11.71 -7.01 2.18
N PHE A 154 11.03 -8.07 2.61
CA PHE A 154 11.57 -8.99 3.60
C PHE A 154 12.84 -9.68 3.10
N VAL A 155 12.81 -10.24 1.89
CA VAL A 155 13.99 -10.87 1.27
C VAL A 155 15.11 -9.85 1.08
N ALA A 156 14.82 -8.65 0.56
CA ALA A 156 15.80 -7.60 0.35
C ALA A 156 16.48 -7.14 1.64
N LYS A 157 15.79 -7.21 2.78
CA LYS A 157 16.36 -6.83 4.08
C LYS A 157 17.18 -7.95 4.74
N ILE A 158 16.92 -9.21 4.38
CA ILE A 158 17.73 -10.36 4.83
C ILE A 158 19.04 -10.45 4.05
N ALA A 159 18.99 -10.20 2.74
CA ALA A 159 20.13 -10.28 1.84
C ALA A 159 21.19 -9.21 2.11
#